data_AF-A0A7J8D8T1-F1
#
_entry.id   AF-A0A7J8D8T1-F1
#
_cell.length_a   1.000
_cell.length_b   1.000
_cell.length_c   1.000
_cell.angle_alpha   90.00
_cell.angle_beta   90.00
_cell.angle_gamma   90.00
#
_symmetry.space_group_name_H-M   'P 1'
#
loop_
_entity.id
_entity.type
_entity.pdbx_description
1 polymer ?
#
loop_
_entity_poly.entity_id
_entity_poly.type
_entity_poly.pdbx_seq_one_letter_code
_entity_poly.pdbx_strand_id
1 'polypeptide(L)'
;MFYYVIFDVHIFKYSIFLFRKLYVMASVFVCLLISGLAVFFLFPRSIDVKYIGVKSAYVNYDFKKRMIYLNITNTLNITNNNYYSVEVENITAQVQFAKTVIGKARLNNITNIGPLDMKQIDYTVPTVIAEEMSYML
;
A
#
# COMPACT_ATOMS: atom_id res chain seq x y z
N MET A 1 55.95 43.37 19.41
CA MET A 1 55.39 43.32 18.03
C MET A 1 55.28 41.89 17.51
N PHE A 2 56.35 41.08 17.52
CA PHE A 2 56.32 39.67 17.08
C PHE A 2 55.30 38.76 17.81
N TYR A 3 55.13 38.89 19.13
CA TYR A 3 54.16 38.09 19.90
C TYR A 3 52.70 38.35 19.51
N TYR A 4 52.36 39.60 19.17
CA TYR A 4 50.99 39.98 18.80
C TYR A 4 50.62 39.41 17.42
N VAL A 5 51.58 39.43 16.47
CA VAL A 5 51.42 38.86 15.13
C VAL A 5 51.26 37.34 15.17
N ILE A 6 52.01 36.63 16.02
CA ILE A 6 51.89 35.18 16.18
C ILE A 6 50.54 34.80 16.83
N PHE A 7 50.08 35.56 17.82
CA PHE A 7 48.80 35.32 18.50
C PHE A 7 47.61 35.54 17.54
N ASP A 8 47.65 36.58 16.71
CA ASP A 8 46.64 36.88 15.69
C ASP A 8 46.57 35.77 14.62
N VAL A 9 47.71 35.31 14.11
CA VAL A 9 47.79 34.17 13.17
C VAL A 9 47.27 32.86 13.79
N HIS A 10 47.56 32.60 15.06
CA HIS A 10 47.08 31.40 15.76
C HIS A 10 45.56 31.45 16.00
N ILE A 11 45.02 32.61 16.42
CA ILE A 11 43.59 32.86 16.58
C ILE A 11 42.87 32.73 15.24
N PHE A 12 43.41 33.31 14.17
CA PHE A 12 42.81 33.26 12.84
C PHE A 12 42.75 31.83 12.30
N LYS A 13 43.83 31.05 12.51
CA LYS A 13 43.87 29.62 12.16
C LYS A 13 42.92 28.77 12.99
N TYR A 14 42.78 29.07 14.28
CA TYR A 14 41.82 28.40 15.17
C TYR A 14 40.38 28.72 14.78
N SER A 15 40.09 29.98 14.49
CA SER A 15 38.80 30.47 14.01
C SER A 15 38.40 29.77 12.72
N ILE A 16 39.27 29.75 11.70
CA ILE A 16 39.05 29.04 10.43
C ILE A 16 38.85 27.52 10.64
N PHE A 17 39.65 26.90 11.51
CA PHE A 17 39.51 25.48 11.81
C PHE A 17 38.18 25.16 12.50
N LEU A 18 37.72 26.03 13.41
CA LEU A 18 36.43 25.93 14.09
C LEU A 18 35.27 26.05 13.09
N PHE A 19 35.33 27.02 12.17
CA PHE A 19 34.34 27.18 11.10
C PHE A 19 34.28 25.95 10.18
N ARG A 20 35.43 25.37 9.81
CA ARG A 20 35.48 24.15 8.99
C ARG A 20 34.87 22.95 9.70
N LYS A 21 35.12 22.79 11.01
CA LYS A 21 34.55 21.69 11.81
C LYS A 21 33.03 21.84 11.98
N LEU A 22 32.53 23.06 12.19
CA LEU A 22 31.09 23.34 12.28
C LEU A 22 30.39 23.03 10.95
N TYR A 23 30.97 23.45 9.82
CA TYR A 23 30.44 23.16 8.49
C TYR A 23 30.37 21.66 8.21
N VAL A 24 31.44 20.90 8.51
CA VAL A 24 31.45 19.45 8.32
C VAL A 24 30.37 18.76 9.17
N MET A 25 30.23 19.14 10.44
CA MET A 25 29.17 18.59 11.28
C MET A 25 27.78 18.95 10.75
N ALA A 26 27.56 20.21 10.36
CA ALA A 26 26.29 20.65 9.77
C ALA A 26 25.95 19.86 8.50
N SER A 27 26.91 19.66 7.59
CA SER A 27 26.73 18.84 6.39
C SER A 27 26.40 17.38 6.72
N VAL A 28 27.07 16.79 7.72
CA VAL A 28 26.76 15.43 8.19
C VAL A 28 25.35 15.36 8.75
N PHE A 29 24.94 16.32 9.59
CA PHE A 29 23.57 16.38 10.13
C PHE A 29 22.52 16.54 9.04
N VAL A 30 22.75 17.43 8.07
CA VAL A 30 21.83 17.62 6.94
C VAL A 30 21.73 16.34 6.10
N CYS A 31 22.85 15.68 5.83
CA CYS A 31 22.88 14.41 5.11
C CYS A 31 22.13 13.30 5.87
N LEU A 32 22.38 13.16 7.18
CA LEU A 32 21.67 12.22 8.04
C LEU A 32 20.17 12.50 8.05
N LEU A 33 19.78 13.77 8.13
CA LEU A 33 18.38 14.16 8.12
C LEU A 33 17.72 13.81 6.78
N ILE A 34 18.33 14.19 5.65
CA ILE A 34 17.80 13.86 4.31
C ILE A 34 17.71 12.34 4.11
N SER A 35 18.73 11.58 4.49
CA SER A 35 18.73 10.12 4.37
C SER A 35 17.66 9.49 5.25
N GLY A 36 17.50 9.95 6.50
CA GLY A 36 16.46 9.49 7.41
C GLY A 36 15.05 9.81 6.89
N LEU A 37 14.84 11.01 6.33
CA LEU A 37 13.57 11.39 5.70
C LEU A 37 13.27 10.52 4.47
N ALA A 38 14.26 10.31 3.58
CA ALA A 38 14.09 9.48 2.41
C ALA A 38 13.65 8.06 2.81
N VAL A 39 14.34 7.48 3.78
CA VAL A 39 14.01 6.17 4.33
C VAL A 39 12.62 6.17 4.96
N PHE A 40 12.23 7.19 5.73
CA PHE A 40 10.88 7.30 6.31
C PHE A 40 9.76 7.34 5.25
N PHE A 41 9.97 8.04 4.13
CA PHE A 41 8.97 8.11 3.06
C PHE A 41 8.92 6.84 2.20
N LEU A 42 10.06 6.16 2.01
CA LEU A 42 10.17 4.92 1.25
C LEU A 42 9.82 3.67 2.07
N PHE A 43 9.78 3.77 3.39
CA PHE A 43 9.39 2.65 4.24
C PHE A 43 7.94 2.24 3.94
N PRO A 44 7.68 0.96 3.60
CA PRO A 44 6.35 0.48 3.27
C PRO A 44 5.42 0.60 4.47
N ARG A 45 4.32 1.32 4.24
CA ARG A 45 3.14 1.37 5.10
C ARG A 45 2.07 0.42 4.59
N SER A 46 1.16 0.07 5.50
CA SER A 46 0.07 -0.86 5.22
C SER A 46 -0.87 -0.34 4.13
N ILE A 47 -1.31 -1.26 3.27
CA ILE A 47 -2.40 -1.05 2.32
C ILE A 47 -3.66 -1.61 2.97
N ASP A 48 -4.71 -0.80 3.06
CA ASP A 48 -5.94 -1.15 3.74
C ASP A 48 -7.02 -1.55 2.73
N VAL A 49 -7.56 -2.76 2.87
CA VAL A 49 -8.61 -3.29 2.00
C VAL A 49 -9.89 -3.44 2.81
N LYS A 50 -10.92 -2.67 2.46
CA LYS A 50 -12.21 -2.66 3.14
C LYS A 50 -13.33 -3.03 2.19
N TYR A 51 -14.21 -3.90 2.67
CA TYR A 51 -15.46 -4.19 1.96
C TYR A 51 -16.46 -3.06 2.18
N ILE A 52 -16.95 -2.46 1.10
CA ILE A 52 -17.94 -1.36 1.15
C ILE A 52 -19.37 -1.91 1.14
N GLY A 53 -19.63 -2.96 0.35
CA GLY A 53 -20.96 -3.53 0.22
C GLY A 53 -21.18 -4.30 -1.07
N VAL A 54 -22.40 -4.82 -1.20
CA VAL A 54 -22.90 -5.48 -2.40
C VAL A 54 -23.39 -4.41 -3.37
N LYS A 55 -22.86 -4.41 -4.59
CA LYS A 55 -23.32 -3.53 -5.67
C LYS A 55 -24.50 -4.14 -6.41
N SER A 56 -24.44 -5.44 -6.71
CA SER A 56 -25.54 -6.15 -7.36
C SER A 56 -25.48 -7.65 -7.06
N ALA A 57 -26.64 -8.30 -7.11
CA ALA A 57 -26.75 -9.75 -7.04
C ALA A 57 -27.72 -10.22 -8.14
N TYR A 58 -27.23 -11.06 -9.03
CA TYR A 58 -28.03 -11.64 -10.10
C TYR A 58 -28.20 -13.14 -9.87
N VAL A 59 -29.45 -13.59 -9.93
CA VAL A 59 -29.83 -15.00 -9.79
C VAL A 59 -30.40 -15.47 -11.12
N ASN A 60 -29.87 -16.57 -11.65
CA ASN A 60 -30.39 -17.21 -12.85
C ASN A 60 -30.61 -18.71 -12.57
N TYR A 61 -31.78 -19.23 -12.97
CA TYR A 61 -32.13 -20.64 -12.78
C TYR A 61 -32.17 -21.37 -14.13
N ASP A 62 -31.38 -22.42 -14.25
CA ASP A 62 -31.37 -23.29 -15.42
C ASP A 62 -32.23 -24.53 -15.15
N PHE A 63 -33.46 -24.52 -15.69
CA PHE A 63 -34.42 -25.63 -15.59
C PHE A 63 -33.88 -26.95 -16.17
N LYS A 64 -33.01 -26.92 -17.19
CA LYS A 64 -32.49 -28.13 -17.82
C LYS A 64 -31.42 -28.79 -16.96
N LYS A 65 -30.59 -27.97 -16.29
CA LYS A 65 -29.48 -28.44 -15.46
C LYS A 65 -29.83 -28.56 -13.98
N ARG A 66 -31.01 -28.07 -13.55
CA ARG A 66 -31.40 -27.96 -12.13
C ARG A 66 -30.33 -27.25 -11.29
N MET A 67 -29.76 -26.18 -11.85
CA MET A 67 -28.68 -25.39 -11.22
C MET A 67 -29.12 -23.94 -11.08
N ILE A 68 -28.75 -23.32 -9.96
CA ILE A 68 -28.90 -21.89 -9.71
C ILE A 68 -27.53 -21.23 -9.88
N TYR A 69 -27.42 -20.28 -10.79
CA TYR A 69 -26.27 -19.41 -10.95
C TYR A 69 -26.50 -18.12 -10.17
N LEU A 70 -25.59 -17.82 -9.26
CA LEU A 70 -25.61 -16.62 -8.43
C LEU A 70 -24.35 -15.80 -8.71
N ASN A 71 -24.52 -14.62 -9.31
CA ASN A 71 -23.43 -13.69 -9.60
C ASN A 71 -23.58 -12.49 -8.66
N ILE A 72 -22.75 -12.46 -7.62
CA ILE A 72 -22.71 -11.34 -6.68
C ILE A 72 -21.56 -10.43 -7.07
N THR A 73 -21.86 -9.16 -7.33
CA THR A 73 -20.89 -8.10 -7.54
C THR A 73 -20.76 -7.27 -6.27
N ASN A 74 -19.55 -7.19 -5.76
CA ASN A 74 -19.17 -6.51 -4.53
C ASN A 74 -18.18 -5.41 -4.82
N THR A 75 -18.15 -4.37 -3.98
CA THR A 75 -17.20 -3.27 -4.10
C THR A 75 -16.20 -3.32 -2.94
N LEU A 76 -14.90 -3.28 -3.28
CA LEU A 76 -13.79 -3.12 -2.34
C LEU A 76 -13.28 -1.68 -2.40
N ASN A 77 -13.01 -1.10 -1.24
CA ASN A 77 -12.17 0.07 -1.10
C ASN A 77 -10.74 -0.39 -0.84
N ILE A 78 -9.79 0.07 -1.64
CA ILE A 78 -8.37 -0.15 -1.40
C ILE A 78 -7.74 1.22 -1.14
N THR A 79 -7.19 1.39 0.06
CA THR A 79 -6.54 2.64 0.46
C THR A 79 -5.04 2.43 0.51
N ASN A 80 -4.30 3.25 -0.23
CA ASN A 80 -2.85 3.27 -0.20
C ASN A 80 -2.36 4.32 0.81
N ASN A 81 -1.90 3.88 1.97
CA ASN A 81 -1.33 4.79 2.98
C ASN A 81 0.17 5.08 2.77
N ASN A 82 0.75 4.60 1.67
CA ASN A 82 2.14 4.89 1.33
C ASN A 82 2.29 6.29 0.73
N TYR A 83 3.49 6.86 0.87
CA TYR A 83 3.87 8.11 0.21
C TYR A 83 4.33 7.90 -1.26
N TYR A 84 4.26 6.66 -1.75
CA TYR A 84 4.57 6.29 -3.12
C TYR A 84 3.40 5.52 -3.75
N SER A 85 3.36 5.52 -5.09
CA SER A 85 2.32 4.83 -5.86
C SER A 85 2.47 3.31 -5.74
N VAL A 86 1.35 2.60 -5.59
CA VAL A 86 1.34 1.13 -5.51
C VAL A 86 0.51 0.56 -6.65
N GLU A 87 1.08 -0.42 -7.34
CA GLU A 87 0.40 -1.18 -8.38
C GLU A 87 -0.17 -2.48 -7.80
N VAL A 88 -1.42 -2.79 -8.13
CA VAL A 88 -2.11 -3.98 -7.64
C VAL A 88 -2.27 -4.98 -8.79
N GLU A 89 -1.34 -5.93 -8.92
CA GLU A 89 -1.36 -6.80 -10.10
C GLU A 89 -2.55 -7.77 -10.12
N ASN A 90 -2.85 -8.39 -8.98
CA ASN A 90 -3.83 -9.48 -8.88
C ASN A 90 -4.59 -9.41 -7.56
N ILE A 91 -5.92 -9.49 -7.63
CA ILE A 91 -6.79 -9.68 -6.47
C ILE A 91 -7.53 -10.99 -6.65
N THR A 92 -7.40 -11.87 -5.67
CA THR A 92 -8.16 -13.11 -5.58
C THR A 92 -9.25 -12.96 -4.53
N ALA A 93 -10.50 -12.92 -4.97
CA ALA A 93 -11.67 -12.96 -4.10
C ALA A 93 -12.16 -14.41 -3.97
N GLN A 94 -12.53 -14.80 -2.76
CA GLN A 94 -13.10 -16.11 -2.49
C GLN A 94 -14.36 -15.93 -1.64
N VAL A 95 -15.44 -16.57 -2.05
CA VAL A 95 -16.67 -16.64 -1.26
C VAL A 95 -16.65 -17.95 -0.51
N GLN A 96 -16.67 -17.86 0.82
CA GLN A 96 -16.70 -19.00 1.71
C GLN A 96 -18.08 -19.10 2.35
N PHE A 97 -18.64 -20.30 2.35
CA PHE A 97 -19.83 -20.65 3.10
C PHE A 97 -19.47 -21.70 4.15
N ALA A 98 -19.70 -21.38 5.42
CA ALA A 98 -19.18 -22.13 6.57
C ALA A 98 -17.66 -22.35 6.47
N LYS A 99 -17.20 -23.56 6.12
CA LYS A 99 -15.78 -23.89 5.94
C LYS A 99 -15.39 -24.16 4.49
N THR A 100 -16.33 -24.07 3.56
CA THR A 100 -16.13 -24.45 2.16
C THR A 100 -16.07 -23.22 1.27
N VAL A 101 -15.08 -23.15 0.39
CA VAL A 101 -15.03 -22.12 -0.64
C VAL A 101 -15.98 -22.50 -1.78
N ILE A 102 -17.06 -21.74 -1.92
CA ILE A 102 -18.14 -21.99 -2.90
C ILE A 102 -17.99 -21.16 -4.18
N GLY A 103 -17.05 -20.21 -4.21
CA GLY A 103 -16.74 -19.43 -5.40
C GLY A 103 -15.38 -18.76 -5.30
N LYS A 104 -14.68 -18.66 -6.43
CA LYS A 104 -13.40 -17.94 -6.54
C LYS A 104 -13.48 -17.02 -7.75
N ALA A 105 -13.01 -15.80 -7.59
CA ALA A 105 -12.79 -14.87 -8.68
C ALA A 105 -11.39 -14.30 -8.58
N ARG A 106 -10.73 -14.15 -9.72
CA ARG A 106 -9.44 -13.46 -9.81
C ARG A 106 -9.61 -12.28 -10.74
N LEU A 107 -9.32 -11.10 -10.24
CA LEU A 107 -9.18 -9.90 -11.05
C LEU A 107 -7.71 -9.70 -11.33
N ASN A 108 -7.38 -9.53 -12.60
CA ASN A 108 -6.05 -9.22 -13.06
C ASN A 108 -6.02 -7.74 -13.46
N ASN A 109 -4.85 -7.11 -13.35
CA ASN A 109 -4.59 -5.75 -13.80
C ASN A 109 -5.35 -4.69 -13.01
N ILE A 110 -5.29 -4.76 -11.68
CA ILE A 110 -5.90 -3.75 -10.83
C ILE A 110 -5.01 -2.50 -10.84
N THR A 111 -5.60 -1.47 -11.41
CA THR A 111 -5.04 -0.16 -11.64
C THR A 111 -4.12 0.38 -10.54
N ASN A 112 -3.13 1.16 -10.94
CA ASN A 112 -2.27 1.93 -10.04
C ASN A 112 -3.08 2.83 -9.08
N ILE A 113 -2.71 2.79 -7.79
CA ILE A 113 -3.26 3.64 -6.72
C ILE A 113 -2.18 4.65 -6.34
N GLY A 114 -2.53 5.93 -6.42
CA GLY A 114 -1.63 7.04 -6.10
C GLY A 114 -1.17 7.04 -4.63
N PRO A 115 -0.16 7.86 -4.29
CA PRO A 115 0.30 8.02 -2.92
C PRO A 115 -0.80 8.66 -2.06
N LEU A 116 -1.04 8.11 -0.86
CA LEU A 116 -2.10 8.54 0.07
C LEU A 116 -3.52 8.58 -0.54
N ASP A 117 -3.74 7.80 -1.60
CA ASP A 117 -4.99 7.79 -2.36
C ASP A 117 -5.82 6.53 -2.07
N MET A 118 -7.09 6.55 -2.46
CA MET A 118 -7.99 5.41 -2.37
C MET A 118 -8.66 5.11 -3.70
N LYS A 119 -8.92 3.82 -3.93
CA LYS A 119 -9.60 3.37 -5.13
C LYS A 119 -10.64 2.30 -4.83
N GLN A 120 -11.81 2.48 -5.43
CA GLN A 120 -12.88 1.51 -5.39
C GLN A 120 -12.82 0.59 -6.61
N ILE A 121 -12.92 -0.71 -6.35
CA ILE A 121 -12.89 -1.75 -7.38
C ILE A 121 -14.08 -2.68 -7.18
N ASP A 122 -14.80 -2.91 -8.28
CA ASP A 122 -15.89 -3.87 -8.31
C ASP A 122 -15.37 -5.24 -8.71
N TYR A 123 -15.83 -6.28 -8.02
CA TYR A 123 -15.54 -7.66 -8.34
C TYR A 123 -16.80 -8.52 -8.30
N THR A 124 -16.94 -9.38 -9.30
CA THR A 124 -18.04 -10.34 -9.37
C THR A 124 -17.52 -11.74 -9.10
N VAL A 125 -18.14 -12.44 -8.15
CA VAL A 125 -17.86 -13.86 -7.90
C VAL A 125 -19.02 -14.68 -8.46
N PRO A 126 -18.81 -15.44 -9.55
CA PRO A 126 -19.80 -16.40 -10.01
C PRO A 126 -19.82 -17.58 -9.04
N THR A 127 -21.00 -17.89 -8.53
CA THR A 127 -21.24 -19.02 -7.63
C THR A 127 -22.32 -19.89 -8.23
N VAL A 128 -22.10 -21.21 -8.24
CA VAL A 128 -23.06 -22.18 -8.76
C VAL A 128 -23.57 -22.98 -7.58
N ILE A 129 -24.87 -22.89 -7.34
CA ILE A 129 -25.56 -23.67 -6.33
C ILE A 129 -26.24 -24.83 -7.08
N ALA A 130 -25.65 -26.02 -6.95
CA ALA A 130 -26.20 -27.28 -7.41
C ALA A 130 -26.75 -28.08 -6.22
N GLU A 131 -27.53 -29.16 -6.48
CA GLU A 131 -28.08 -30.07 -5.45
C GLU A 131 -27.03 -30.58 -4.43
N GLU A 132 -25.74 -30.53 -4.79
CA GLU A 132 -24.59 -30.81 -3.93
C GLU A 132 -24.47 -29.89 -2.70
N MET A 133 -25.17 -28.76 -2.59
CA MET A 133 -25.17 -28.02 -1.30
C MET A 133 -26.09 -28.63 -0.23
N SER A 134 -26.89 -29.65 -0.56
CA SER A 134 -27.79 -30.31 0.42
C SER A 134 -27.06 -31.10 1.51
N TYR A 135 -25.79 -31.50 1.30
CA TYR A 135 -25.03 -32.23 2.33
C TYR A 135 -24.31 -31.32 3.33
N MET A 136 -24.45 -30.00 3.22
CA MET A 136 -23.82 -29.01 4.12
C MET A 136 -24.81 -28.33 5.09
N LEU A 137 -26.09 -28.68 5.02
CA LEU A 137 -27.13 -28.25 5.97
C LEU A 137 -27.25 -29.23 7.13
#